data_AF-A0A516SBH9-F1
#
_entry.id   AF-A0A516SBH9-F1
#
_cell.length_a   1.000
_cell.length_b   1.000
_cell.length_c   1.000
_cell.angle_alpha   90.00
_cell.angle_beta   90.00
_cell.angle_gamma   90.00
#
_symmetry.space_group_name_H-M   'P 1'
#
loop_
_entity.id
_entity.type
_entity.pdbx_description
1 polymer ?
#
loop_
_entity_poly.entity_id
_entity_poly.type
_entity_poly.pdbx_seq_one_letter_code
_entity_poly.pdbx_strand_id
1 'polypeptide(L)' 'MNCSICKRFLEHPGDPLSVDCGGDCWGCVGEIEAQMGHEPSLAKVREEFARGLRPRSPSVHLFDC' A
#
# COMPACT_ATOMS: atom_id res chain seq x y z
N MET A 1 -1.13 -1.99 -16.02
CA MET A 1 -1.61 -0.71 -15.44
C MET A 1 -0.77 -0.41 -14.21
N ASN A 2 -0.55 0.85 -13.84
CA ASN A 2 0.28 1.21 -12.69
C ASN A 2 -0.53 2.04 -11.70
N CYS A 3 -0.27 1.85 -10.40
CA CYS A 3 -0.86 2.66 -9.34
C CYS A 3 -0.54 4.14 -9.56
N SER A 4 -1.52 5.01 -9.37
CA SER A 4 -1.33 6.45 -9.56
C SER A 4 -0.45 7.07 -8.48
N ILE A 5 -0.47 6.50 -7.26
CA ILE A 5 0.25 6.98 -6.07
C ILE A 5 1.72 6.54 -6.07
N CYS A 6 1.99 5.23 -6.03
CA CYS A 6 3.36 4.70 -5.88
C CYS A 6 3.99 4.20 -7.19
N LYS A 7 3.28 4.32 -8.33
CA LYS A 7 3.71 3.86 -9.67
C LYS A 7 4.02 2.37 -9.79
N ARG A 8 3.70 1.57 -8.76
CA ARG A 8 3.79 0.11 -8.75
C ARG A 8 2.92 -0.50 -9.86
N PHE A 9 3.42 -1.57 -10.49
CA PHE A 9 2.64 -2.34 -11.46
C PHE A 9 1.49 -3.06 -10.77
N LEU A 10 0.26 -2.88 -11.27
CA LEU A 10 -0.96 -3.49 -10.71
C LEU A 10 -1.16 -4.93 -11.20
N GLU A 11 -1.92 -5.71 -10.44
CA GLU A 11 -2.25 -7.12 -10.76
C GLU A 11 -1.00 -8.01 -10.94
N HIS A 12 0.06 -7.72 -10.18
CA HIS A 12 1.26 -8.53 -10.19
C HIS A 12 1.04 -9.78 -9.31
N PRO A 13 1.07 -11.00 -9.88
CA PRO A 13 0.75 -12.22 -9.13
C PRO A 13 1.75 -12.53 -8.00
N GLY A 14 2.96 -11.99 -8.07
CA GLY A 14 3.97 -12.08 -7.00
C GLY A 14 3.94 -10.94 -5.98
N ASP A 15 3.05 -9.95 -6.13
CA ASP A 15 2.93 -8.82 -5.20
C ASP A 15 1.48 -8.70 -4.71
N PRO A 16 1.13 -9.25 -3.54
CA PRO A 16 -0.22 -9.19 -3.01
C PRO A 16 -0.71 -7.77 -2.70
N LEU A 17 0.18 -6.77 -2.63
CA LEU A 17 -0.19 -5.37 -2.43
C LEU A 17 -0.52 -4.66 -3.75
N SER A 18 -0.25 -5.29 -4.89
CA SER A 18 -0.47 -4.72 -6.23
C SER A 18 -1.89 -4.90 -6.76
N VAL A 19 -2.78 -5.56 -6.00
CA VAL A 19 -4.19 -5.76 -6.39
C VAL A 19 -4.81 -4.43 -6.78
N ASP A 20 -5.48 -4.41 -7.93
CA ASP A 20 -6.13 -3.24 -8.48
C ASP A 20 -7.40 -2.89 -7.69
N CYS A 21 -7.33 -1.78 -6.97
CA CYS A 21 -8.45 -1.18 -6.23
C CYS A 21 -8.99 0.06 -6.93
N GLY A 22 -9.22 -0.02 -8.24
CA GLY A 22 -9.82 1.06 -9.02
C GLY A 22 -8.80 2.04 -9.62
N GLY A 23 -7.63 1.53 -10.01
CA GLY A 23 -6.51 2.29 -10.57
C GLY A 23 -5.38 2.58 -9.60
N ASP A 24 -5.55 2.23 -8.32
CA ASP A 24 -4.54 2.29 -7.28
C ASP A 24 -4.32 0.92 -6.64
N CYS A 25 -3.10 0.70 -6.15
CA CYS A 25 -2.78 -0.59 -5.54
C CYS A 25 -3.38 -0.70 -4.14
N TRP A 26 -3.81 -1.91 -3.76
CA TRP A 26 -4.27 -2.22 -2.41
C TRP A 26 -3.32 -1.74 -1.32
N GLY A 27 -2.00 -1.80 -1.55
CA GLY A 27 -1.00 -1.26 -0.62
C GLY A 27 -1.23 0.21 -0.26
N CYS A 28 -1.43 1.07 -1.26
CA CYS A 28 -1.68 2.50 -1.06
C CYS A 28 -3.08 2.78 -0.54
N VAL A 29 -4.11 2.18 -1.16
CA VAL A 29 -5.51 2.38 -0.75
C VAL A 29 -5.71 1.92 0.70
N GLY A 30 -5.21 0.73 1.05
CA GLY A 30 -5.30 0.20 2.40
C GLY A 30 -4.58 1.05 3.44
N GLU A 31 -3.46 1.70 3.07
CA GLU A 31 -2.78 2.64 3.99
C GLU A 31 -3.61 3.90 4.24
N ILE A 32 -4.18 4.47 3.19
CA ILE A 32 -5.04 5.66 3.28
C ILE A 32 -6.30 5.34 4.09
N GLU A 33 -6.96 4.22 3.81
CA GLU A 33 -8.12 3.76 4.58
C GLU A 33 -7.80 3.48 6.05
N ALA A 34 -6.63 2.89 6.33
CA ALA A 34 -6.17 2.69 7.69
C ALA A 34 -5.89 4.02 8.42
N GLN A 35 -5.33 5.02 7.72
CA GLN A 35 -5.14 6.36 8.27
C GLN A 35 -6.48 7.07 8.53
N MET A 36 -7.50 6.80 7.71
CA MET A 36 -8.88 7.29 7.92
C MET A 36 -9.65 6.52 9.01
N GLY A 37 -9.06 5.48 9.61
CA GLY A 37 -9.66 4.73 10.71
C GLY A 37 -10.57 3.57 10.27
N HIS A 38 -10.49 3.11 9.03
CA HIS A 38 -11.24 1.94 8.57
C HIS A 38 -10.61 0.66 9.17
N GLU A 39 -11.28 0.08 10.17
CA GLU A 39 -10.76 -1.07 10.94
C GLU A 39 -10.37 -2.29 10.07
N PRO A 40 -11.15 -2.69 9.04
CA PRO A 40 -10.77 -3.81 8.19
C PRO A 40 -9.45 -3.58 7.44
N SER A 41 -9.27 -2.37 6.91
CA SER A 41 -8.05 -2.00 6.18
C SER A 41 -6.87 -1.90 7.13
N LEU A 42 -7.09 -1.36 8.33
CA LEU A 42 -6.08 -1.26 9.37
C LEU A 42 -5.61 -2.65 9.87
N ALA A 43 -6.53 -3.59 10.07
CA ALA A 43 -6.18 -4.97 10.42
C ALA A 43 -5.32 -5.63 9.34
N LYS A 44 -5.69 -5.43 8.07
CA LYS A 44 -4.98 -6.02 6.94
C LYS A 44 -3.61 -5.38 6.68
N VAL A 45 -3.50 -4.05 6.80
CA VAL A 45 -2.22 -3.33 6.76
C VAL A 45 -1.28 -3.82 7.87
N ARG A 46 -1.79 -4.06 9.09
CA ARG A 46 -1.00 -4.63 10.19
C ARG A 46 -0.52 -6.04 9.86
N GLU A 47 -1.36 -6.89 9.28
CA GLU A 47 -0.96 -8.22 8.81
C GLU A 47 0.16 -8.15 7.78
N GLU A 48 0.07 -7.21 6.83
CA GLU A 48 1.08 -7.02 5.79
C GLU A 48 2.42 -6.54 6.35
N PHE A 49 2.40 -5.67 7.36
CA PHE A 49 3.60 -5.31 8.12
C PHE A 49 4.19 -6.52 8.87
N ALA A 50 3.35 -7.34 9.50
CA ALA A 50 3.81 -8.55 10.20
C ALA A 50 4.43 -9.57 9.25
N ARG A 51 3.92 -9.65 8.01
CA ARG A 51 4.45 -10.51 6.94
C ARG A 51 5.66 -9.91 6.22
N GLY A 52 6.06 -8.69 6.55
CA GLY A 52 7.16 -7.98 5.89
C GLY A 52 6.89 -7.62 4.43
N LEU A 53 5.62 -7.65 4.00
CA LEU A 53 5.22 -7.31 2.63
C LEU A 53 5.31 -5.80 2.37
N ARG A 54 5.11 -5.01 3.42
CA ARG A 54 5.34 -3.57 3.40
C ARG A 54 6.77 -3.30 3.88
N PRO A 55 7.63 -2.65 3.07
CA PRO A 55 8.93 -2.22 3.55
C PRO A 55 8.73 -1.28 4.74
N ARG A 56 9.38 -1.59 5.86
CA ARG A 56 9.38 -0.75 7.06
C ARG A 56 10.42 0.37 6.86
N SER A 57 10.15 1.32 5.97
CA SER A 57 11.02 2.48 5.77
C SER A 57 10.25 3.61 5.09
N PRO A 58 10.59 4.86 5.43
CA PRO A 58 9.64 5.93 5.61
C PRO A 58 8.96 6.28 4.30
N SER A 59 7.64 6.37 4.33
CA SER A 59 6.90 7.18 3.37
C SER A 59 7.24 8.65 3.60
N VAL A 60 8.43 9.04 3.19
CA VAL A 60 8.72 10.35 2.62
C VAL A 60 9.97 10.15 1.77
N HIS A 61 9.86 10.38 0.46
CA HIS A 61 10.88 11.23 -0.14
C HIS A 61 10.85 12.50 0.71
N LEU A 62 11.79 12.53 1.66
CA LEU A 62 12.32 13.73 2.25
C LEU A 62 12.37 14.74 1.10
N PHE A 63 11.58 15.80 1.20
CA PHE A 63 12.02 17.07 0.63
C PHE A 63 13.46 17.21 1.12
N ASP A 64 14.42 16.95 0.24
CA ASP A 64 15.82 17.32 0.44
C ASP A 64 15.83 18.78 0.92
N CYS A 65 16.64 19.04 1.93
CA CYS A 65 16.87 20.34 2.53
C CYS A 65 17.11 21.46 1.50
#